data_AF-A0A9D1BQQ1-F1
#
_entry.id   AF-A0A9D1BQQ1-F1
#
_cell.length_a   1.000
_cell.length_b   1.000
_cell.length_c   1.000
_cell.angle_alpha   90.00
_cell.angle_beta   90.00
_cell.angle_gamma   90.00
#
_symmetry.space_group_name_H-M   'P 1'
#
loop_
_entity.id
_entity.type
_entity.pdbx_description
1 polymer ?
#
loop_
_entity_poly.entity_id
_entity_poly.type
_entity_poly.pdbx_seq_one_letter_code
_entity_poly.pdbx_strand_id
1 'polypeptide(L)'
;KRTRREVNDARSYAIADFARDMLNAADNLSRALSSIPEELRTEGTPAVATLIEGIEMTEREMQRLMQKNGVKPISAEGEKFNPHKHQAMFEIPDPSVPTGTVLQVVQTGYEIGDRVLRPAMVGVSKGGAKSNAGTTDAQPTKETAAESAGADEAGVRIDREV
;
A
#
# COMPACT_ATOMS: atom_id res chain seq x y z
N LYS A 1 26.38 -9.59 -15.71
CA LYS A 1 24.90 -9.44 -15.56
C LYS A 1 24.50 -8.62 -14.32
N ARG A 2 25.17 -8.81 -13.16
CA ARG A 2 24.93 -8.05 -11.91
C ARG A 2 25.32 -6.56 -12.01
N THR A 3 26.53 -6.25 -12.49
CA THR A 3 27.00 -4.86 -12.67
C THR A 3 26.09 -4.01 -13.57
N ARG A 4 25.50 -4.61 -14.63
CA ARG A 4 24.56 -3.90 -15.51
C ARG A 4 23.25 -3.56 -14.81
N ARG A 5 22.76 -4.43 -13.90
CA ARG A 5 21.58 -4.14 -13.08
C ARG A 5 21.89 -3.02 -12.08
N GLU A 6 22.99 -3.15 -11.34
CA GLU A 6 23.42 -2.13 -10.37
C GLU A 6 23.59 -0.73 -11.02
N VAL A 7 24.16 -0.65 -12.22
CA VAL A 7 24.27 0.62 -12.98
C VAL A 7 22.90 1.15 -13.43
N ASN A 8 21.98 0.27 -13.85
CA ASN A 8 20.64 0.69 -14.24
C ASN A 8 19.84 1.18 -13.03
N ASP A 9 19.90 0.47 -11.91
CA ASP A 9 19.21 0.83 -10.67
C ASP A 9 19.76 2.16 -10.13
N ALA A 10 21.09 2.34 -10.14
CA ALA A 10 21.73 3.60 -9.78
C ALA A 10 21.25 4.78 -10.66
N ARG A 11 21.07 4.56 -11.97
CA ARG A 11 20.52 5.59 -12.87
C ARG A 11 19.05 5.89 -12.59
N SER A 12 18.23 4.86 -12.38
CA SER A 12 16.81 5.02 -12.06
C SER A 12 16.60 5.73 -10.72
N TYR A 13 17.47 5.51 -9.74
CA TYR A 13 17.35 6.08 -8.41
C TYR A 13 18.15 7.37 -8.18
N ALA A 14 19.00 7.79 -9.12
CA ALA A 14 19.75 9.04 -9.04
C ALA A 14 18.86 10.28 -8.89
N ILE A 15 17.62 10.22 -9.39
CA ILE A 15 16.65 11.32 -9.32
C ILE A 15 15.71 11.23 -8.12
N ALA A 16 15.86 10.24 -7.23
CA ALA A 16 14.88 9.95 -6.18
C ALA A 16 14.67 11.13 -5.22
N ASP A 17 15.74 11.80 -4.80
CA ASP A 17 15.64 12.93 -3.87
C ASP A 17 15.01 14.15 -4.55
N PHE A 18 15.42 14.45 -5.79
CA PHE A 18 14.78 15.49 -6.61
C PHE A 18 13.28 15.21 -6.83
N ALA A 19 12.93 13.96 -7.13
CA ALA A 19 11.54 13.55 -7.28
C ALA A 19 10.76 13.74 -5.98
N ARG A 20 11.36 13.41 -4.82
CA ARG A 20 10.74 13.63 -3.51
C ARG A 20 10.46 15.11 -3.25
N ASP A 21 11.40 15.99 -3.56
CA ASP A 21 11.21 17.44 -3.41
C ASP A 21 10.12 17.97 -4.35
N MET A 22 10.07 17.44 -5.59
CA MET A 22 9.03 17.80 -6.56
C MET A 22 7.61 17.42 -6.10
N LEU A 23 7.46 16.34 -5.32
CA LEU A 23 6.17 15.96 -4.75
C LEU A 23 5.58 17.05 -3.84
N ASN A 24 6.42 17.80 -3.13
CA ASN A 24 5.95 18.91 -2.31
C ASN A 24 5.38 20.04 -3.17
N ALA A 25 6.02 20.35 -4.31
CA ALA A 25 5.52 21.33 -5.26
C ALA A 25 4.21 20.85 -5.91
N ALA A 26 4.11 19.56 -6.25
CA ALA A 26 2.90 18.94 -6.78
C ALA A 26 1.72 19.06 -5.84
N ASP A 27 1.92 18.71 -4.57
CA ASP A 27 0.85 18.81 -3.57
C ASP A 27 0.40 20.25 -3.35
N ASN A 28 1.34 21.21 -3.35
CA ASN A 28 1.00 22.63 -3.20
C ASN A 28 0.19 23.14 -4.39
N LEU A 29 0.54 22.73 -5.61
CA LEU A 29 -0.23 23.07 -6.81
C LEU A 29 -1.65 22.48 -6.75
N SER A 30 -1.77 21.21 -6.37
CA SER A 30 -3.06 20.54 -6.20
C SER A 30 -3.91 21.18 -5.09
N ARG A 31 -3.27 21.56 -3.98
CA ARG A 31 -3.91 22.30 -2.88
C ARG A 31 -4.37 23.68 -3.34
N ALA A 32 -3.58 24.39 -4.14
CA ALA A 32 -3.97 25.67 -4.69
C ALA A 32 -5.21 25.51 -5.59
N LEU A 33 -5.20 24.56 -6.52
CA LEU A 33 -6.32 24.29 -7.43
C LEU A 33 -7.61 23.85 -6.72
N SER A 34 -7.50 23.04 -5.66
CA SER A 34 -8.64 22.60 -4.84
C SER A 34 -9.16 23.68 -3.89
N SER A 35 -8.36 24.70 -3.58
CA SER A 35 -8.79 25.85 -2.76
C SER A 35 -9.58 26.91 -3.53
N ILE A 36 -9.61 26.82 -4.86
CA ILE A 36 -10.34 27.76 -5.72
C ILE A 36 -11.85 27.52 -5.52
N PRO A 37 -12.61 28.53 -5.07
CA PRO A 37 -14.07 28.44 -4.96
C PRO A 37 -14.72 28.11 -6.31
N GLU A 38 -15.78 27.30 -6.27
CA GLU A 38 -16.45 26.84 -7.48
C GLU A 38 -17.09 28.01 -8.26
N GLU A 39 -17.52 29.06 -7.55
CA GLU A 39 -18.07 30.29 -8.13
C GLU A 39 -17.06 30.99 -9.03
N LEU A 40 -15.75 30.93 -8.72
CA LEU A 40 -14.72 31.50 -9.58
C LEU A 40 -14.51 30.69 -10.87
N ARG A 41 -14.89 29.41 -10.87
CA ARG A 41 -14.86 28.55 -12.06
C ARG A 41 -16.07 28.77 -12.96
N THR A 42 -17.25 28.96 -12.37
CA THR A 42 -18.53 29.01 -13.10
C THR A 42 -19.01 30.43 -13.41
N GLU A 43 -18.81 31.37 -12.46
CA GLU A 43 -19.31 32.74 -12.51
C GLU A 43 -18.18 33.78 -12.65
N GLY A 44 -16.92 33.33 -12.65
CA GLY A 44 -15.75 34.16 -12.87
C GLY A 44 -15.70 34.77 -14.28
N THR A 45 -14.84 35.77 -14.46
CA THR A 45 -14.58 36.31 -15.80
C THR A 45 -13.97 35.22 -16.71
N PRO A 46 -14.20 35.25 -18.04
CA PRO A 46 -13.59 34.29 -18.96
C PRO A 46 -12.07 34.17 -18.81
N ALA A 47 -11.37 35.29 -18.52
CA ALA A 47 -9.94 35.29 -18.29
C ALA A 47 -9.51 34.47 -17.06
N VAL A 48 -10.31 34.49 -15.99
CA VAL A 48 -10.06 33.70 -14.77
C VAL A 48 -10.29 32.21 -15.05
N ALA A 49 -11.38 31.86 -15.75
CA ALA A 49 -11.65 30.47 -16.12
C ALA A 49 -10.53 29.88 -17.00
N THR A 50 -10.07 30.63 -18.01
CA THR A 50 -8.94 30.22 -18.86
C THR A 50 -7.63 30.07 -18.08
N LEU A 51 -7.38 30.94 -17.10
CA LEU A 51 -6.20 30.83 -16.24
C LEU A 51 -6.25 29.54 -15.41
N ILE A 52 -7.39 29.23 -14.78
CA ILE A 52 -7.59 28.01 -13.99
C ILE A 52 -7.34 26.78 -14.85
N GLU A 53 -7.95 26.72 -16.04
CA GLU A 53 -7.75 25.63 -17.00
C GLU A 53 -6.27 25.47 -17.38
N GLY A 54 -5.56 26.59 -17.61
CA GLY A 54 -4.12 26.60 -17.89
C GLY A 54 -3.28 25.99 -16.76
N ILE A 55 -3.62 26.30 -15.51
CA ILE A 55 -2.94 25.75 -14.34
C ILE A 55 -3.25 24.25 -14.19
N GLU A 56 -4.50 23.83 -14.40
CA GLU A 56 -4.89 22.41 -14.38
C GLU A 56 -4.19 21.60 -15.49
N MET A 57 -4.03 22.17 -16.69
CA MET A 57 -3.22 21.56 -17.76
C MET A 57 -1.76 21.39 -17.33
N THR A 58 -1.21 22.38 -16.63
CA THR A 58 0.16 22.33 -16.11
C THR A 58 0.31 21.25 -15.04
N GLU A 59 -0.64 21.11 -14.11
CA GLU A 59 -0.66 20.04 -13.11
C GLU A 59 -0.67 18.66 -13.79
N ARG A 60 -1.55 18.47 -14.78
CA ARG A 60 -1.64 17.21 -15.54
C ARG A 60 -0.34 16.87 -16.26
N GLU A 61 0.28 17.84 -16.93
CA GLU A 61 1.56 17.62 -17.62
C GLU A 61 2.69 17.31 -16.61
N MET A 62 2.70 17.98 -15.45
CA MET A 62 3.68 17.68 -14.42
C MET A 62 3.55 16.23 -13.92
N GLN A 63 2.33 15.78 -13.62
CA GLN A 63 2.07 14.39 -13.24
C GLN A 63 2.52 13.41 -14.33
N ARG A 64 2.23 13.71 -15.60
CA ARG A 64 2.68 12.91 -16.75
C ARG A 64 4.20 12.81 -16.81
N LEU A 65 4.92 13.91 -16.62
CA LEU A 65 6.39 13.95 -16.65
C LEU A 65 7.00 13.16 -15.49
N MET A 66 6.39 13.22 -14.30
CA MET A 66 6.81 12.40 -13.15
C MET A 66 6.65 10.90 -13.47
N GLN A 67 5.49 10.49 -14.00
CA GLN A 67 5.23 9.10 -14.41
C GLN A 67 6.19 8.62 -15.50
N LYS A 68 6.48 9.47 -16.51
CA LYS A 68 7.44 9.18 -17.57
C LYS A 68 8.85 8.89 -17.01
N ASN A 69 9.23 9.53 -15.91
CA ASN A 69 10.51 9.30 -15.23
C ASN A 69 10.43 8.22 -14.14
N GLY A 70 9.36 7.43 -14.11
CA GLY A 70 9.21 6.27 -13.23
C GLY A 70 8.63 6.58 -11.85
N VAL A 71 8.26 7.83 -11.57
CA VAL A 71 7.61 8.23 -10.32
C VAL A 71 6.11 7.98 -10.45
N LYS A 72 5.60 7.00 -9.72
CA LYS A 72 4.22 6.51 -9.84
C LYS A 72 3.46 6.70 -8.53
N PRO A 73 2.15 7.02 -8.58
CA PRO A 73 1.32 7.03 -7.39
C PRO A 73 1.17 5.60 -6.85
N ILE A 74 1.14 5.49 -5.52
CA ILE A 74 0.84 4.25 -4.81
C ILE A 74 -0.68 4.07 -4.83
N SER A 75 -1.16 2.99 -5.44
CA SER A 75 -2.57 2.59 -5.35
C SER A 75 -2.83 2.09 -3.93
N ALA A 76 -3.56 2.87 -3.14
CA ALA A 76 -3.80 2.59 -1.74
C ALA A 76 -5.28 2.35 -1.42
N GLU A 77 -6.21 3.08 -2.05
CA GLU A 77 -7.65 2.96 -1.76
C GLU A 77 -8.18 1.55 -2.09
N GLY A 78 -8.93 0.96 -1.17
CA GLY A 78 -9.47 -0.40 -1.29
C GLY A 78 -8.45 -1.52 -1.07
N GLU A 79 -7.15 -1.21 -1.00
CA GLU A 79 -6.10 -2.20 -0.79
C GLU A 79 -5.92 -2.53 0.70
N LYS A 80 -5.29 -3.68 0.98
CA LYS A 80 -4.85 -4.02 2.34
C LYS A 80 -3.75 -3.07 2.77
N PHE A 81 -3.82 -2.59 4.01
CA PHE A 81 -2.79 -1.73 4.59
C PHE A 81 -1.42 -2.41 4.55
N ASN A 82 -0.43 -1.70 4.00
CA ASN A 82 0.96 -2.13 3.93
C ASN A 82 1.85 -1.07 4.60
N PRO A 83 2.46 -1.35 5.76
CA PRO A 83 3.33 -0.40 6.47
C PRO A 83 4.52 0.12 5.65
N HIS A 84 4.96 -0.61 4.63
CA HIS A 84 6.07 -0.16 3.76
C HIS A 84 5.64 0.93 2.77
N LYS A 85 4.36 0.95 2.39
CA LYS A 85 3.81 1.86 1.38
C LYS A 85 2.84 2.90 1.94
N HIS A 86 2.25 2.62 3.10
CA HIS A 86 1.15 3.37 3.68
C HIS A 86 1.50 3.84 5.10
N GLN A 87 1.00 5.01 5.46
CA GLN A 87 1.06 5.57 6.80
C GLN A 87 -0.38 5.78 7.29
N ALA A 88 -0.81 4.96 8.25
CA ALA A 88 -2.17 5.04 8.80
C ALA A 88 -2.30 6.28 9.69
N MET A 89 -3.23 7.17 9.35
CA MET A 89 -3.49 8.42 10.08
C MET A 89 -4.60 8.30 11.09
N PHE A 90 -5.62 7.52 10.77
CA PHE A 90 -6.76 7.30 11.62
C PHE A 90 -7.46 6.01 11.22
N GLU A 91 -8.31 5.53 12.12
CA GLU A 91 -9.17 4.38 11.88
C GLU A 91 -10.61 4.87 11.59
N ILE A 92 -11.28 4.25 10.63
CA ILE A 92 -12.67 4.52 10.27
C ILE A 92 -13.52 3.31 10.68
N PRO A 93 -14.52 3.47 11.55
CA PRO A 93 -15.45 2.40 11.87
C PRO A 93 -16.32 2.06 10.67
N ASP A 94 -16.10 0.89 10.06
CA ASP A 94 -16.95 0.36 9.00
C ASP A 94 -17.07 -1.18 9.13
N PRO A 95 -18.20 -1.70 9.66
CA PRO A 95 -18.37 -3.14 9.85
C PRO A 95 -18.51 -3.92 8.52
N SER A 96 -18.74 -3.25 7.39
CA SER A 96 -18.93 -3.87 6.08
C SER A 96 -17.61 -4.18 5.37
N VAL A 97 -16.51 -3.52 5.76
CA VAL A 97 -15.20 -3.66 5.12
C VAL A 97 -14.20 -4.28 6.09
N PRO A 98 -13.40 -5.29 5.68
CA PRO A 98 -12.42 -5.97 6.55
C PRO A 98 -11.45 -5.03 7.27
N THR A 99 -11.04 -5.43 8.47
CA THR A 99 -10.12 -4.63 9.29
C THR A 99 -8.77 -4.51 8.60
N GLY A 100 -8.23 -3.28 8.57
CA GLY A 100 -6.95 -2.99 7.93
C GLY A 100 -7.03 -2.79 6.42
N THR A 101 -8.22 -2.71 5.82
CA THR A 101 -8.39 -2.19 4.46
C THR A 101 -8.28 -0.68 4.47
N VAL A 102 -7.59 -0.10 3.49
CA VAL A 102 -7.54 1.35 3.29
C VAL A 102 -8.87 1.81 2.72
N LEU A 103 -9.55 2.70 3.44
CA LEU A 103 -10.84 3.26 3.06
C LEU A 103 -10.74 4.65 2.45
N GLN A 104 -9.68 5.38 2.78
CA GLN A 104 -9.50 6.75 2.32
C GLN A 104 -8.02 7.06 2.15
N VAL A 105 -7.67 7.74 1.06
CA VAL A 105 -6.35 8.32 0.86
C VAL A 105 -6.43 9.81 1.15
N VAL A 106 -5.74 10.25 2.20
CA VAL A 106 -5.65 11.66 2.61
C VAL A 106 -4.58 12.39 1.80
N GLN A 107 -3.47 11.70 1.55
CA GLN A 107 -2.39 12.19 0.72
C GLN A 107 -1.84 11.04 -0.11
N THR A 108 -1.79 11.25 -1.43
CA THR A 108 -1.25 10.27 -2.37
C THR A 108 0.24 10.01 -2.08
N GLY A 109 0.58 8.74 -1.90
CA GLY A 109 1.96 8.27 -1.81
C GLY A 109 2.55 8.06 -3.20
N TYR A 110 3.88 8.06 -3.30
CA TYR A 110 4.58 7.86 -4.56
C TYR A 110 5.80 6.95 -4.39
N GLU A 111 6.08 6.18 -5.43
CA GLU A 111 7.23 5.29 -5.53
C GLU A 111 7.99 5.49 -6.84
N ILE A 112 9.28 5.18 -6.85
CA ILE A 112 10.13 5.10 -8.03
C ILE A 112 10.72 3.70 -8.10
N GLY A 113 10.38 2.94 -9.15
CA GLY A 113 10.71 1.51 -9.19
C GLY A 113 10.10 0.77 -8.00
N ASP A 114 10.93 0.18 -7.14
CA ASP A 114 10.53 -0.50 -5.91
C ASP A 114 10.72 0.35 -4.63
N ARG A 115 11.25 1.58 -4.77
CA ARG A 115 11.53 2.46 -3.64
C ARG A 115 10.40 3.45 -3.42
N VAL A 116 9.85 3.45 -2.21
CA VAL A 116 8.88 4.46 -1.76
C VAL A 116 9.59 5.81 -1.59
N LEU A 117 9.11 6.83 -2.29
CA LEU A 117 9.58 8.21 -2.15
C LEU A 117 8.90 8.90 -0.96
N ARG A 118 7.59 8.69 -0.87
CA ARG A 118 6.71 9.15 0.22
C ARG A 118 5.56 8.15 0.38
N PRO A 119 5.24 7.67 1.60
CA PRO A 119 4.12 6.77 1.81
C PRO A 119 2.78 7.48 1.56
N ALA A 120 1.75 6.70 1.22
CA ALA A 120 0.39 7.23 1.15
C ALA A 120 -0.16 7.40 2.57
N MET A 121 -0.67 8.59 2.90
CA MET A 121 -1.34 8.81 4.19
C MET A 121 -2.79 8.38 4.07
N VAL A 122 -3.20 7.43 4.92
CA VAL A 122 -4.46 6.70 4.71
C VAL A 122 -5.29 6.57 5.99
N GLY A 123 -6.61 6.52 5.82
CA GLY A 123 -7.55 6.03 6.83
C GLY A 123 -7.84 4.55 6.61
N VAL A 124 -7.80 3.73 7.67
CA VAL A 124 -7.99 2.27 7.58
C VAL A 124 -9.25 1.81 8.32
N SER A 125 -9.90 0.74 7.84
CA SER A 125 -11.10 0.17 8.46
C SER A 125 -10.79 -0.45 9.84
N LYS A 126 -11.68 -0.19 10.79
CA LYS A 126 -11.75 -0.83 12.12
C LYS A 126 -12.86 -1.90 12.25
N GLY A 127 -13.54 -2.29 11.17
CA GLY A 127 -14.65 -3.26 11.22
C GLY A 127 -14.41 -4.52 10.38
N GLY A 128 -15.29 -5.52 10.47
CA GLY A 128 -15.26 -6.75 9.66
C GLY A 128 -14.11 -7.75 9.96
N ALA A 129 -14.32 -9.04 9.70
CA ALA A 129 -13.37 -10.12 10.05
C ALA A 129 -11.93 -9.86 9.56
N LYS A 130 -10.94 -10.12 10.43
CA LYS A 130 -9.50 -10.01 10.13
C LYS A 130 -9.14 -10.82 8.89
N SER A 131 -8.59 -10.19 7.86
CA SER A 131 -7.89 -10.89 6.78
C SER A 131 -6.58 -11.50 7.32
N ASN A 132 -6.69 -12.69 7.92
CA ASN A 132 -5.55 -13.53 8.29
C ASN A 132 -5.03 -14.23 7.02
N ALA A 133 -4.01 -13.65 6.40
CA ALA A 133 -3.10 -14.37 5.51
C ALA A 133 -1.75 -13.66 5.56
N GLY A 134 -0.81 -14.25 6.30
CA GLY A 134 0.53 -13.71 6.49
C GLY A 134 1.29 -14.29 7.68
N THR A 135 1.16 -15.59 7.97
CA THR A 135 2.17 -16.32 8.78
C THR A 135 2.15 -17.79 8.37
N THR A 136 2.88 -18.10 7.30
CA THR A 136 3.36 -19.47 7.06
C THR A 136 4.86 -19.44 7.28
N ASP A 137 5.29 -19.48 8.54
CA ASP A 137 6.61 -20.01 8.89
C ASP A 137 6.41 -21.46 9.28
N ALA A 138 6.55 -22.34 8.28
CA ALA A 138 6.82 -23.74 8.51
C ALA A 138 8.31 -23.87 8.81
N GLN A 139 8.65 -24.17 10.06
CA GLN A 139 9.97 -24.64 10.43
C GLN A 139 9.90 -26.14 10.79
N PRO A 140 10.80 -26.98 10.24
CA PRO A 140 10.74 -28.43 10.40
C PRO A 140 11.50 -28.87 11.66
N THR A 141 10.97 -29.83 12.41
CA THR A 141 11.74 -30.60 13.40
C THR A 141 11.81 -32.06 12.98
N LYS A 142 13.03 -32.49 12.65
CA LYS A 142 13.47 -33.88 12.47
C LYS A 142 13.77 -34.52 13.83
N GLU A 143 13.49 -35.83 13.92
CA GLU A 143 14.17 -36.93 14.65
C GLU A 143 14.57 -36.71 16.13
N THR A 144 14.32 -37.64 17.06
CA THR A 144 14.85 -39.02 17.04
C THR A 144 14.18 -39.88 18.12
N ALA A 145 14.14 -41.20 17.87
CA ALA A 145 13.59 -42.29 18.68
C ALA A 145 14.31 -42.54 20.02
N ALA A 146 13.59 -43.16 20.97
CA ALA A 146 14.16 -44.12 21.91
C ALA A 146 13.10 -45.13 22.38
N GLU A 147 13.51 -46.40 22.31
CA GLU A 147 12.82 -47.66 22.51
C GLU A 147 13.08 -48.22 23.91
N SER A 148 12.09 -48.92 24.50
CA SER A 148 12.20 -50.11 25.40
C SER A 148 10.86 -50.27 26.14
N ALA A 149 10.07 -51.31 25.85
CA ALA A 149 10.18 -52.73 26.24
C ALA A 149 9.39 -53.03 27.54
N GLY A 150 8.49 -54.02 27.46
CA GLY A 150 7.81 -54.59 28.64
C GLY A 150 6.47 -55.24 28.31
N ALA A 151 6.50 -56.52 27.94
CA ALA A 151 5.35 -57.41 27.83
C ALA A 151 4.83 -57.82 29.22
N ASP A 152 3.52 -58.05 29.38
CA ASP A 152 3.03 -59.27 30.06
C ASP A 152 1.54 -59.55 29.81
N GLU A 153 1.19 -60.82 29.89
CA GLU A 153 -0.04 -61.51 29.49
C GLU A 153 -1.28 -61.29 30.38
N ALA A 154 -2.46 -61.41 29.77
CA ALA A 154 -3.67 -62.14 30.23
C ALA A 154 -4.85 -61.67 29.34
N GLY A 155 -5.51 -62.48 28.52
CA GLY A 155 -6.12 -63.76 28.87
C GLY A 155 -7.50 -63.51 29.47
N VAL A 156 -8.57 -63.63 28.66
CA VAL A 156 -9.84 -64.34 28.96
C VAL A 156 -10.90 -64.00 27.89
N ARG A 157 -11.35 -65.07 27.23
CA ARG A 157 -12.51 -65.15 26.34
C ARG A 157 -13.79 -65.10 27.17
N ILE A 158 -14.82 -64.38 26.73
CA ILE A 158 -16.21 -64.74 27.04
C ILE A 158 -17.06 -64.55 25.77
N ASP A 159 -17.39 -65.68 25.15
CA ASP A 159 -18.59 -65.87 24.35
C ASP A 159 -19.79 -65.99 25.30
N ARG A 160 -20.92 -65.32 25.01
CA ARG A 160 -22.26 -65.90 25.19
C ARG A 160 -23.37 -65.11 24.48
N GLU A 161 -24.18 -65.85 23.71
CA GLU A 161 -25.56 -65.59 23.23
C GLU A 161 -26.45 -64.93 24.31
N VAL A 162 -27.54 -64.22 24.00
CA VAL A 162 -28.69 -64.54 23.12
C VAL A 162 -29.37 -63.25 22.67
#